data_AF-A0A439VMM3-F1
#
_entry.id   AF-A0A439VMM3-F1
#
_cell.length_a   1.000
_cell.length_b   1.000
_cell.length_c   1.000
_cell.angle_alpha   90.00
_cell.angle_beta   90.00
_cell.angle_gamma   90.00
#
_symmetry.space_group_name_H-M   'P 1'
#
loop_
_entity.id
_entity.type
_entity.pdbx_description
1 polymer ?
#
loop_
_entity_poly.entity_id
_entity_poly.type
_entity_poly.pdbx_seq_one_letter_code
_entity_poly.pdbx_strand_id
1 'polypeptide(L)'
;MADQKIFAGPRIRRIRNAKGLTQTAMAEGLGISPSYLNLIERNQRPLTVQLILKLASVYKVDPHELQGEARGSVAALKEVFTDPLLIGELPGDQELIELAEAAPNASAAVIKLFRAYREQAERLSDLNQLLAREGRATALSGARLPIDEVHEIFERRPNHFAALEEEAASFTV
;
A
#
# COMPACT_ATOMS: atom_id res chain seq x y z
N MET A 1 -30.05 8.78 -11.86
CA MET A 1 -28.89 8.33 -11.07
C MET A 1 -27.98 7.60 -12.04
N ALA A 2 -26.74 8.05 -12.23
CA ALA A 2 -25.84 7.45 -13.21
C ALA A 2 -25.55 6.00 -12.82
N ASP A 3 -25.75 5.08 -13.76
CA ASP A 3 -25.56 3.65 -13.59
C ASP A 3 -24.05 3.38 -13.35
N GLN A 4 -23.65 3.27 -12.08
CA GLN A 4 -22.24 3.18 -11.72
C GLN A 4 -21.70 1.81 -12.14
N LYS A 5 -20.81 1.82 -13.14
CA LYS A 5 -20.15 0.61 -13.66
C LYS A 5 -19.30 -0.02 -12.55
N ILE A 6 -19.54 -1.29 -12.24
CA ILE A 6 -18.79 -2.04 -11.24
C ILE A 6 -17.74 -2.90 -11.93
N PHE A 7 -16.47 -2.68 -11.59
CA PHE A 7 -15.34 -3.49 -12.05
C PHE A 7 -14.78 -4.27 -10.86
N ALA A 8 -14.95 -5.59 -10.87
CA ALA A 8 -14.53 -6.46 -9.75
C ALA A 8 -13.78 -7.72 -10.21
N GLY A 9 -13.12 -7.66 -11.38
CA GLY A 9 -12.45 -8.79 -12.03
C GLY A 9 -11.49 -9.58 -11.12
N PRO A 10 -10.53 -8.95 -10.41
CA PRO A 10 -9.64 -9.64 -9.48
C PRO A 10 -10.37 -10.34 -8.34
N ARG A 11 -11.48 -9.76 -7.88
CA ARG A 11 -12.25 -10.31 -6.78
C ARG A 11 -13.00 -11.55 -7.26
N ILE A 12 -13.60 -11.50 -8.45
CA ILE A 12 -14.18 -12.67 -9.12
C ILE A 12 -13.14 -13.76 -9.32
N ARG A 13 -11.94 -13.42 -9.82
CA ARG A 13 -10.84 -14.37 -9.98
C ARG A 13 -10.43 -15.01 -8.64
N ARG A 14 -10.37 -14.23 -7.55
CA ARG A 14 -10.09 -14.73 -6.20
C ARG A 14 -11.16 -15.70 -5.71
N ILE A 15 -12.44 -15.35 -5.86
CA ILE A 15 -13.58 -16.21 -5.50
C ILE A 15 -13.52 -17.51 -6.29
N ARG A 16 -13.26 -17.43 -7.59
CA ARG A 16 -13.12 -18.59 -8.47
C ARG A 16 -12.01 -19.52 -8.01
N ASN A 17 -10.82 -18.98 -7.76
CA ASN A 17 -9.66 -19.75 -7.32
C ASN A 17 -9.88 -20.35 -5.92
N ALA A 18 -10.48 -19.61 -4.99
CA ALA A 18 -10.80 -20.10 -3.64
C ALA A 18 -11.78 -21.28 -3.65
N LYS A 19 -12.63 -21.38 -4.68
CA LYS A 19 -13.54 -22.50 -4.91
C LYS A 19 -12.93 -23.62 -5.77
N GLY A 20 -11.67 -23.51 -6.19
CA GLY A 20 -11.01 -24.51 -7.03
C GLY A 20 -11.58 -24.60 -8.45
N LEU A 21 -12.24 -23.56 -8.95
CA LEU A 21 -12.95 -23.58 -10.23
C LEU A 21 -12.06 -23.11 -11.39
N THR A 22 -12.22 -23.75 -12.55
CA THR A 22 -11.72 -23.22 -13.83
C THR A 22 -12.59 -22.05 -14.30
N GLN A 23 -12.08 -21.20 -15.20
CA GLN A 23 -12.90 -20.14 -15.81
C GLN A 23 -14.12 -20.74 -16.52
N THR A 24 -13.95 -21.85 -17.24
CA THR A 24 -15.06 -22.53 -17.93
C THR A 24 -16.13 -22.99 -16.94
N ALA A 25 -15.75 -23.67 -15.86
CA ALA A 25 -16.71 -24.15 -14.86
C ALA A 25 -17.47 -23.00 -14.18
N MET A 26 -16.77 -21.90 -13.85
CA MET A 26 -17.44 -20.74 -13.28
C MET A 26 -18.38 -20.07 -14.28
N ALA A 27 -17.97 -19.93 -15.54
CA ALA A 27 -18.76 -19.32 -16.60
C ALA A 27 -20.05 -20.11 -16.87
N GLU A 28 -19.97 -21.45 -16.92
CA GLU A 28 -21.11 -22.34 -17.01
C GLU A 28 -22.07 -22.15 -15.83
N GLY A 29 -21.55 -22.13 -14.60
CA GLY A 29 -22.38 -21.88 -13.41
C GLY A 29 -23.04 -20.49 -13.39
N LEU A 30 -22.49 -19.50 -14.09
CA LEU A 30 -23.07 -18.17 -14.27
C LEU A 30 -23.93 -18.07 -15.54
N GLY A 31 -24.01 -19.11 -16.36
CA GLY A 31 -24.71 -19.09 -17.65
C GLY A 31 -24.20 -17.99 -18.58
N ILE A 32 -22.88 -17.81 -18.67
CA ILE A 32 -22.19 -16.90 -19.59
C ILE A 32 -21.07 -17.65 -20.33
N SER A 33 -20.51 -17.05 -21.38
CA SER A 33 -19.38 -17.66 -22.08
C SER A 33 -18.07 -17.53 -21.27
N PRO A 34 -17.14 -18.49 -21.37
CA PRO A 34 -15.82 -18.39 -20.73
C PRO A 34 -15.04 -17.15 -21.17
N SER A 35 -15.17 -16.75 -22.45
CA SER A 35 -14.59 -15.52 -22.98
C SER A 35 -15.15 -14.27 -22.27
N TYR A 36 -16.47 -14.23 -22.04
CA TYR A 36 -17.07 -13.12 -21.31
C TYR A 36 -16.59 -13.07 -19.85
N LEU A 37 -16.51 -14.21 -19.15
CA LEU A 37 -15.92 -14.26 -17.81
C LEU A 37 -14.47 -13.77 -17.80
N ASN A 38 -13.67 -14.13 -18.81
CA ASN A 38 -12.30 -13.65 -18.94
C ASN A 38 -12.22 -12.12 -19.10
N LEU A 39 -13.10 -11.52 -19.91
CA LEU A 39 -13.18 -10.06 -20.04
C LEU A 39 -13.54 -9.38 -18.70
N ILE A 40 -14.47 -9.98 -17.94
CA ILE A 40 -14.83 -9.51 -16.60
C ILE A 40 -13.64 -9.62 -15.64
N GLU A 41 -12.96 -10.78 -15.58
CA GLU A 41 -11.80 -11.00 -14.70
C GLU A 41 -10.63 -10.05 -14.99
N ARG A 42 -10.53 -9.57 -16.24
CA ARG A 42 -9.55 -8.56 -16.68
C ARG A 42 -10.05 -7.12 -16.59
N ASN A 43 -11.22 -6.87 -16.00
CA ASN A 43 -11.87 -5.56 -15.93
C ASN A 43 -12.10 -4.86 -17.28
N GLN A 44 -12.17 -5.62 -18.38
CA GLN A 44 -12.46 -5.08 -19.72
C GLN A 44 -13.97 -4.90 -19.94
N ARG A 45 -14.79 -5.58 -19.13
CA ARG A 45 -16.23 -5.41 -19.09
C ARG A 45 -16.66 -5.17 -17.64
N PRO A 46 -17.58 -4.22 -17.40
CA PRO A 46 -18.17 -4.07 -16.09
C PRO A 46 -19.15 -5.22 -15.82
N LEU A 47 -19.38 -5.50 -14.54
CA LEU A 47 -20.40 -6.41 -14.08
C LEU A 47 -21.79 -5.85 -14.37
N THR A 48 -22.64 -6.68 -14.98
CA THR A 48 -24.07 -6.36 -15.11
C THR A 48 -24.80 -6.71 -13.82
N VAL A 49 -25.92 -6.03 -13.56
CA VAL A 49 -26.79 -6.34 -12.42
C VAL A 49 -27.19 -7.82 -12.42
N GLN A 50 -27.53 -8.37 -13.60
CA GLN A 50 -27.86 -9.79 -13.73
C GLN A 50 -26.70 -10.71 -13.29
N LEU A 51 -25.46 -10.38 -13.65
CA LEU A 51 -24.30 -11.18 -13.27
C LEU A 51 -24.01 -11.09 -11.77
N ILE A 52 -24.21 -9.92 -11.16
CA ILE A 52 -24.09 -9.73 -9.71
C ILE A 52 -25.10 -10.60 -8.97
N LEU A 53 -26.37 -10.60 -9.41
CA LEU A 53 -27.41 -11.44 -8.82
C LEU A 53 -27.10 -12.93 -8.96
N LYS A 54 -26.52 -13.36 -10.09
CA LYS A 54 -26.08 -14.75 -10.28
C LYS A 54 -24.88 -15.12 -9.40
N LEU A 55 -23.91 -14.23 -9.23
CA LEU A 55 -22.79 -14.43 -8.32
C LEU A 55 -23.28 -14.60 -6.87
N ALA A 56 -24.25 -13.78 -6.46
CA ALA A 56 -24.88 -13.88 -5.15
C ALA A 56 -25.67 -15.19 -4.98
N SER A 57 -26.47 -15.59 -5.96
CA SER A 57 -27.31 -16.78 -5.85
C SER A 57 -26.50 -18.09 -5.89
N VAL A 58 -25.58 -18.20 -6.86
CA VAL A 58 -24.81 -19.43 -7.14
C VAL A 58 -23.61 -19.58 -6.21
N TYR A 59 -22.87 -18.49 -5.99
CA TYR A 59 -21.59 -18.54 -5.27
C TYR A 59 -21.64 -17.93 -3.88
N LYS A 60 -22.80 -17.39 -3.46
CA LYS A 60 -23.01 -16.72 -2.15
C LYS A 60 -22.08 -15.53 -1.95
N VAL A 61 -21.80 -14.82 -3.04
CA VAL A 61 -20.99 -13.59 -3.02
C VAL A 61 -21.87 -12.42 -2.60
N ASP A 62 -21.45 -11.68 -1.58
CA ASP A 62 -22.13 -10.44 -1.20
C ASP A 62 -21.92 -9.36 -2.29
N PRO A 63 -22.99 -8.78 -2.87
CA PRO A 63 -22.87 -7.66 -3.81
C PRO A 63 -22.08 -6.47 -3.26
N HIS A 64 -22.12 -6.21 -1.96
CA HIS A 64 -21.34 -5.15 -1.32
C HIS A 64 -19.83 -5.42 -1.39
N GLU A 65 -19.42 -6.69 -1.36
CA GLU A 65 -18.02 -7.04 -1.56
C GLU A 65 -17.56 -6.79 -3.01
N LEU A 66 -18.46 -6.86 -3.99
CA LEU A 66 -18.13 -6.61 -5.40
C LEU A 66 -17.96 -5.12 -5.72
N GLN A 67 -18.48 -4.23 -4.87
CA GLN A 67 -18.24 -2.79 -4.98
C GLN A 67 -16.82 -2.46 -4.47
N GLY A 68 -15.82 -2.56 -5.35
CA GLY A 68 -14.42 -2.26 -5.04
C GLY A 68 -13.95 -0.88 -5.51
N GLU A 69 -13.62 -0.01 -4.55
CA GLU A 69 -12.58 1.05 -4.46
C GLU A 69 -12.08 1.84 -5.70
N ALA A 70 -12.76 1.91 -6.84
CA ALA A 70 -12.26 2.74 -7.97
C ALA A 70 -12.07 4.23 -7.61
N ARG A 71 -12.78 4.74 -6.58
CA ARG A 71 -12.55 6.09 -6.03
C ARG A 71 -11.50 6.13 -4.91
N GLY A 72 -11.28 5.02 -4.22
CA GLY A 72 -10.24 4.91 -3.19
C GLY A 72 -8.84 4.70 -3.77
N SER A 73 -8.75 4.14 -4.98
CA SER A 73 -7.48 3.87 -5.66
C SER A 73 -6.70 5.13 -6.01
N VAL A 74 -7.34 6.20 -6.48
CA VAL A 74 -6.63 7.45 -6.82
C VAL A 74 -6.04 8.11 -5.56
N ALA A 75 -6.81 8.21 -4.48
CA ALA A 75 -6.32 8.74 -3.21
C ALA A 75 -5.18 7.89 -2.63
N ALA A 76 -5.32 6.56 -2.69
CA ALA A 76 -4.28 5.64 -2.24
C ALA A 76 -3.03 5.66 -3.14
N LEU A 77 -3.18 5.88 -4.46
CA LEU A 77 -2.03 6.09 -5.34
C LEU A 77 -1.31 7.40 -5.01
N LYS A 78 -2.04 8.50 -4.75
CA LYS A 78 -1.42 9.76 -4.29
C LYS A 78 -0.59 9.56 -3.03
N GLU A 79 -1.12 8.78 -2.08
CA GLU A 79 -0.39 8.42 -0.86
C GLU A 79 0.90 7.66 -1.17
N VAL A 80 0.86 6.66 -2.06
CA VAL A 80 2.06 5.91 -2.51
C VAL A 80 3.12 6.87 -3.06
N PHE A 81 2.73 7.77 -3.96
CA PHE A 81 3.65 8.71 -4.61
C PHE A 81 4.14 9.85 -3.70
N THR A 82 3.60 9.97 -2.48
CA THR A 82 4.13 10.91 -1.48
C THR A 82 5.35 10.34 -0.74
N ASP A 83 5.68 9.05 -0.92
CA ASP A 83 6.85 8.45 -0.28
C ASP A 83 8.16 9.12 -0.76
N PRO A 84 9.10 9.43 0.16
CA PRO A 84 10.39 10.04 -0.20
C PRO A 84 11.20 9.27 -1.26
N LEU A 85 11.01 7.96 -1.38
CA LEU A 85 11.64 7.15 -2.42
C LEU A 85 11.18 7.51 -3.85
N LEU A 86 10.07 8.23 -3.99
CA LEU A 86 9.42 8.56 -5.27
C LEU A 86 9.40 10.05 -5.60
N ILE A 87 10.20 10.89 -4.92
CA ILE A 87 10.22 12.36 -5.12
C ILE A 87 10.44 12.77 -6.59
N GLY A 88 11.12 11.96 -7.40
CA GLY A 88 11.36 12.23 -8.82
C GLY A 88 10.25 11.79 -9.78
N GLU A 89 9.25 11.04 -9.29
CA GLU A 89 8.25 10.34 -10.09
C GLU A 89 6.85 10.71 -9.58
N LEU A 90 6.51 12.00 -9.61
CA LEU A 90 5.24 12.54 -9.10
C LEU A 90 4.21 12.70 -10.24
N PRO A 91 3.33 11.71 -10.49
CA PRO A 91 2.30 11.82 -11.51
C PRO A 91 1.26 12.87 -11.16
N GLY A 92 0.71 13.51 -12.19
CA GLY A 92 -0.40 14.45 -12.04
C GLY A 92 -1.72 13.73 -11.70
N ASP A 93 -2.70 14.48 -11.18
CA ASP A 93 -4.03 13.94 -10.83
C ASP A 93 -4.71 13.17 -11.97
N GLN A 94 -4.61 13.70 -13.18
CA GLN A 94 -5.18 13.09 -14.37
C GLN A 94 -4.48 11.77 -14.73
N GLU A 95 -3.17 11.71 -14.60
CA GLU A 95 -2.37 10.50 -14.85
C GLU A 95 -2.69 9.40 -13.83
N LEU A 96 -2.93 9.76 -12.57
CA LEU A 96 -3.36 8.80 -11.55
C LEU A 96 -4.76 8.24 -11.82
N ILE A 97 -5.68 9.06 -12.33
CA ILE A 97 -7.01 8.60 -12.76
C ILE A 97 -6.85 7.61 -13.92
N GLU A 98 -6.06 7.98 -14.93
CA GLU A 98 -5.81 7.11 -16.08
C GLU A 98 -5.15 5.80 -15.67
N LEU A 99 -4.19 5.81 -14.76
CA LEU A 99 -3.55 4.62 -14.22
C LEU A 99 -4.56 3.73 -13.45
N ALA A 100 -5.40 4.34 -12.63
CA ALA A 100 -6.44 3.63 -11.88
C ALA A 100 -7.48 2.97 -12.79
N GLU A 101 -7.84 3.62 -13.91
CA GLU A 101 -8.82 3.10 -14.86
C GLU A 101 -8.23 2.10 -15.87
N ALA A 102 -7.04 2.39 -16.40
CA ALA A 102 -6.39 1.56 -17.42
C ALA A 102 -5.84 0.25 -16.84
N ALA A 103 -5.31 0.28 -15.61
CA ALA A 103 -4.66 -0.87 -14.98
C ALA A 103 -5.08 -1.05 -13.50
N PRO A 104 -6.38 -1.18 -13.19
CA PRO A 104 -6.89 -1.21 -11.81
C PRO A 104 -6.25 -2.31 -10.94
N ASN A 105 -5.86 -3.43 -11.56
CA ASN A 105 -5.24 -4.55 -10.86
C ASN A 105 -3.79 -4.25 -10.48
N ALA A 106 -3.05 -3.59 -11.37
CA ALA A 106 -1.68 -3.17 -11.11
C ALA A 106 -1.68 -2.09 -10.02
N SER A 107 -2.56 -1.09 -10.15
CA SER A 107 -2.76 -0.04 -9.15
C SER A 107 -3.08 -0.62 -7.76
N ALA A 108 -4.03 -1.55 -7.68
CA ALA A 108 -4.35 -2.22 -6.42
C ALA A 108 -3.19 -3.05 -5.85
N ALA A 109 -2.40 -3.70 -6.70
CA ALA A 109 -1.23 -4.46 -6.28
C ALA A 109 -0.13 -3.55 -5.71
N VAL A 110 0.14 -2.42 -6.36
CA VAL A 110 1.11 -1.42 -5.91
C VAL A 110 0.67 -0.81 -4.58
N ILE A 111 -0.59 -0.40 -4.45
CA ILE A 111 -1.14 0.10 -3.17
C ILE A 111 -0.98 -0.94 -2.06
N LYS A 112 -1.31 -2.21 -2.33
CA LYS A 112 -1.16 -3.29 -1.35
C LYS A 112 0.30 -3.50 -0.92
N LEU A 113 1.21 -3.48 -1.89
CA LEU A 113 2.65 -3.62 -1.63
C LEU A 113 3.15 -2.46 -0.76
N PHE A 114 2.77 -1.23 -1.09
CA PHE A 114 3.15 -0.04 -0.33
C PHE A 114 2.65 -0.08 1.12
N ARG A 115 1.39 -0.47 1.34
CA ARG A 115 0.84 -0.64 2.70
C ARG A 115 1.62 -1.67 3.51
N ALA A 116 1.93 -2.82 2.92
CA ALA A 116 2.73 -3.86 3.57
C ALA A 116 4.16 -3.39 3.87
N TYR A 117 4.76 -2.62 2.97
CA TYR A 117 6.08 -2.01 3.17
C TYR A 117 6.07 -1.00 4.33
N ARG A 118 5.08 -0.09 4.39
CA ARG A 118 4.94 0.88 5.49
C ARG A 118 4.73 0.22 6.83
N GLU A 119 3.86 -0.79 6.89
CA GLU A 119 3.63 -1.57 8.10
C GLU A 119 4.91 -2.28 8.59
N GLN A 120 5.71 -2.83 7.67
CA GLN A 120 7.00 -3.42 8.02
C GLN A 120 8.00 -2.39 8.55
N ALA A 121 8.07 -1.20 7.93
CA ALA A 121 8.93 -0.11 8.36
C ALA A 121 8.54 0.41 9.76
N GLU A 122 7.24 0.55 10.03
CA GLU A 122 6.72 0.92 11.34
C GLU A 122 7.07 -0.12 12.41
N ARG A 123 6.82 -1.41 12.13
CA ARG A 123 7.17 -2.50 13.07
C ARG A 123 8.66 -2.53 13.43
N LEU A 124 9.54 -2.25 12.46
CA LEU A 124 10.98 -2.17 12.70
C LEU A 124 11.33 -0.96 13.58
N SER A 125 10.71 0.20 13.31
CA SER A 125 10.84 1.40 14.13
C SER A 125 10.38 1.15 15.58
N ASP A 126 9.22 0.54 15.76
CA ASP A 126 8.67 0.19 17.07
C ASP A 126 9.59 -0.76 17.85
N LEU A 127 10.13 -1.79 17.18
CA LEU A 127 11.09 -2.71 17.78
C LEU A 127 12.36 -1.97 18.23
N ASN A 128 12.90 -1.09 17.39
CA ASN A 128 14.07 -0.28 17.74
C ASN A 128 13.80 0.61 18.96
N GLN A 129 12.61 1.22 19.04
CA GLN A 129 12.22 2.03 20.21
C GLN A 129 12.11 1.19 21.49
N LEU A 130 11.57 -0.03 21.41
CA LEU A 130 11.50 -0.94 22.57
C LEU A 130 12.90 -1.37 23.03
N LEU A 131 13.79 -1.74 22.11
CA LEU A 131 15.17 -2.11 22.43
C LEU A 131 15.98 -0.94 23.00
N ALA A 132 15.72 0.28 22.55
CA ALA A 132 16.31 1.49 23.13
C ALA A 132 15.82 1.72 24.56
N ARG A 133 14.52 1.55 24.83
CA ARG A 133 13.95 1.65 26.18
C ARG A 133 14.46 0.57 27.14
N GLU A 134 14.70 -0.65 26.65
CA GLU A 134 15.25 -1.75 27.45
C GLU A 134 16.79 -1.66 27.64
N GLY A 135 17.45 -0.63 27.11
CA GLY A 135 18.92 -0.49 27.19
C GLY A 135 19.68 -1.55 26.38
N ARG A 136 18.99 -2.29 25.50
CA ARG A 136 19.55 -3.36 24.64
C ARG A 136 19.92 -2.87 23.24
N ALA A 137 19.59 -1.62 22.88
CA ALA A 137 19.93 -1.03 21.58
C ALA A 137 21.44 -1.02 21.28
N THR A 138 22.29 -1.04 22.31
CA THR A 138 23.75 -1.07 22.14
C THR A 138 24.29 -2.40 21.60
N ALA A 139 23.51 -3.49 21.61
CA ALA A 139 23.99 -4.83 21.26
C ALA A 139 23.61 -5.31 19.85
N LEU A 140 22.66 -4.66 19.15
CA LEU A 140 22.15 -5.12 17.85
C LEU A 140 22.53 -4.23 16.66
N SER A 141 23.25 -3.12 16.85
CA SER A 141 23.74 -2.28 15.74
C SER A 141 24.93 -2.92 15.02
N GLY A 142 24.63 -3.91 14.17
CA GLY A 142 25.56 -4.42 13.16
C GLY A 142 25.89 -3.43 12.03
N ALA A 143 25.30 -2.23 12.06
CA ALA A 143 25.74 -1.07 11.31
C ALA A 143 25.41 0.18 12.13
N ARG A 144 26.34 0.62 12.98
CA ARG A 144 26.24 1.96 13.58
C ARG A 144 26.18 2.95 12.42
N LEU A 145 25.08 3.66 12.27
CA LEU A 145 25.02 4.75 11.30
C LEU A 145 25.97 5.84 11.82
N PRO A 146 26.65 6.60 10.95
CA PRO A 146 27.55 7.67 11.39
C PRO A 146 26.89 8.67 12.36
N ILE A 147 25.57 8.85 12.26
CA ILE A 147 24.80 9.71 13.16
C ILE A 147 24.66 9.14 14.58
N ASP A 148 24.69 7.82 14.75
CA ASP A 148 24.59 7.18 16.06
C ASP A 148 25.89 7.36 16.87
N GLU A 149 27.05 7.30 16.20
CA GLU A 149 28.35 7.57 16.84
C GLU A 149 28.45 9.03 17.30
N VAL A 150 27.94 9.95 16.50
CA VAL A 150 27.88 11.37 16.85
C VAL A 150 26.99 11.58 18.07
N HIS A 151 25.78 11.03 18.07
CA HIS A 151 24.87 11.13 19.22
C HIS A 151 25.46 10.50 20.49
N GLU A 152 26.13 9.34 20.42
CA GLU A 152 26.76 8.71 21.59
C GLU A 152 27.86 9.60 22.19
N ILE A 153 28.64 10.28 21.35
CA ILE A 153 29.68 11.23 21.81
C ILE A 153 29.05 12.44 22.52
N PHE A 154 27.95 12.98 22.00
CA PHE A 154 27.27 14.13 22.58
C PHE A 154 26.50 13.76 23.86
N GLU A 155 25.85 12.60 23.92
CA GLU A 155 25.12 12.17 25.12
C GLU A 155 26.05 11.80 26.30
N ARG A 156 27.27 11.32 26.02
CA ARG A 156 28.23 10.95 27.08
C ARG A 156 29.03 12.12 27.64
N ARG A 157 29.03 13.27 26.97
CA ARG A 157 29.76 14.46 27.44
C ARG A 157 28.78 15.43 28.09
N PRO A 158 29.13 16.06 29.23
CA PRO A 158 28.42 17.25 29.66
C PRO A 158 28.48 18.29 28.51
N ASN A 159 27.39 19.05 28.30
CA ASN A 159 27.29 20.10 27.27
C ASN A 159 28.19 21.31 27.59
N HIS A 160 29.49 21.06 27.69
CA HIS A 160 30.54 22.01 28.02
C HIS A 160 31.76 21.69 27.16
N PHE A 161 32.03 22.56 26.20
CA PHE A 161 33.09 22.46 25.20
C PHE A 161 34.16 23.53 25.42
N ALA A 162 35.16 23.23 26.25
CA ALA A 162 36.06 24.25 26.85
C ALA A 162 36.61 25.30 25.85
N ALA A 163 36.94 24.90 24.63
CA ALA A 163 37.40 25.82 23.58
C ALA A 163 36.31 26.82 23.13
N LEU A 164 35.05 26.39 23.05
CA LEU A 164 33.92 27.26 22.76
C LEU A 164 33.57 28.16 23.95
N GLU A 165 33.67 27.68 25.19
CA GLU A 165 33.42 28.54 26.35
C GLU A 165 34.52 29.58 26.55
N GLU A 166 35.78 29.21 26.31
CA GLU A 166 36.92 30.14 26.38
C GLU A 166 36.81 31.24 25.31
N GLU A 167 36.41 30.86 24.08
CA GLU A 167 36.18 31.83 23.01
C GLU A 167 34.92 32.68 23.27
N ALA A 168 33.82 32.10 23.75
CA ALA A 168 32.61 32.86 24.10
C ALA A 168 32.87 33.88 25.23
N ALA A 169 33.73 33.53 26.20
CA ALA A 169 34.15 34.44 27.25
C ALA A 169 34.99 35.61 26.70
N SER A 170 35.75 35.40 25.61
CA SER A 170 36.52 36.46 24.95
C SER A 170 35.64 37.55 24.33
N PHE A 171 34.40 37.23 23.96
CA PHE A 171 33.41 38.15 23.38
C PHE A 171 32.61 38.95 24.42
N THR A 172 32.74 38.66 25.71
CA THR A 172 31.97 39.36 26.75
C THR A 172 32.80 40.54 27.29
N VAL A 173 32.61 41.72 26.68
CA VAL A 173 33.04 43.04 27.20
C VAL A 173 31.92 43.64 28.04
#